data_AF-A0A392QAK8-F1
#
_entry.id   AF-A0A392QAK8-F1
#
_cell.length_a   1.000
_cell.length_b   1.000
_cell.length_c   1.000
_cell.angle_alpha   90.00
_cell.angle_beta   90.00
_cell.angle_gamma   90.00
#
_symmetry.space_group_name_H-M   'P 1'
#
loop_
_entity.id
_entity.type
_entity.pdbx_description
1 polymer ?
#
loop_
_entity_poly.entity_id
_entity_poly.type
_entity_poly.pdbx_seq_one_letter_code
_entity_poly.pdbx_strand_id
1 'polypeptide(L)'
;MRNLGLSNVRGEDRIILSSSINEMQHLETLHVESRFQGDDDVVDLDLISLPTKLRKLELNGILQKLPEWIPKLQNLVELSLSESRLTEDPLKSLNCLQHL
;
A
#
# COMPACT_ATOMS: atom_id res chain seq x y z
N MET A 1 4.75 6.82 -15.98
CA MET A 1 3.64 7.25 -15.10
C MET A 1 4.19 7.48 -13.70
N ARG A 2 3.79 8.55 -13.00
CA ARG A 2 4.31 8.90 -11.66
C ARG A 2 3.27 8.83 -10.54
N ASN A 3 1.99 8.83 -10.88
CA ASN A 3 0.90 8.75 -9.91
C ASN A 3 -0.06 7.67 -10.38
N LEU A 4 -0.48 6.80 -9.46
CA LEU A 4 -1.47 5.76 -9.72
C LEU A 4 -2.52 5.82 -8.62
N GLY A 5 -3.79 5.96 -9.03
CA GLY A 5 -4.94 5.81 -8.17
C GLY A 5 -5.77 4.61 -8.63
N LEU A 6 -6.03 3.69 -7.72
CA LEU A 6 -6.86 2.51 -7.95
C LEU A 6 -8.02 2.56 -6.97
N SER A 7 -9.24 2.62 -7.50
CA SER A 7 -10.47 2.57 -6.72
C SER A 7 -11.16 1.24 -6.91
N ASN A 8 -11.95 0.82 -5.93
CA ASN A 8 -12.78 -0.37 -6.02
C ASN A 8 -11.93 -1.64 -6.29
N VAL A 9 -10.78 -1.76 -5.61
CA VAL A 9 -9.88 -2.92 -5.70
C VAL A 9 -10.47 -4.09 -4.91
N ARG A 10 -10.43 -5.30 -5.48
CA ARG A 10 -10.81 -6.53 -4.78
C ARG A 10 -9.58 -7.35 -4.43
N GLY A 11 -9.76 -8.30 -3.51
CA GLY A 11 -8.78 -9.35 -3.25
C GLY A 11 -8.37 -10.14 -4.50
N GLU A 12 -9.27 -10.38 -5.47
CA GLU A 12 -8.93 -11.10 -6.72
C GLU A 12 -7.99 -10.31 -7.64
N ASP A 13 -7.99 -8.97 -7.54
CA ASP A 13 -7.18 -8.10 -8.39
C ASP A 13 -5.71 -8.03 -7.90
N ARG A 14 -5.45 -8.53 -6.68
CA ARG A 14 -4.16 -8.49 -5.97
C ARG A 14 -2.97 -8.90 -6.84
N ILE A 15 -3.04 -10.06 -7.50
CA ILE A 15 -1.91 -10.61 -8.27
C ILE A 15 -1.56 -9.71 -9.47
N ILE A 16 -2.59 -9.27 -10.21
CA ILE A 16 -2.44 -8.47 -11.43
C ILE A 16 -1.94 -7.06 -11.09
N LEU A 17 -2.53 -6.46 -10.05
CA LEU A 17 -2.14 -5.13 -9.58
C LEU A 17 -0.71 -5.14 -9.02
N SER A 18 -0.37 -6.12 -8.19
CA SER A 18 0.99 -6.25 -7.63
C SER A 18 2.03 -6.39 -8.75
N SER A 19 1.78 -7.25 -9.74
CA SER A 19 2.67 -7.43 -10.90
C SER A 19 2.84 -6.12 -11.68
N SER A 20 1.75 -5.40 -11.94
CA SER A 20 1.78 -4.13 -12.67
C SER A 20 2.54 -3.05 -11.89
N ILE A 21 2.29 -2.89 -10.59
CA ILE A 21 2.95 -1.89 -9.74
C ILE A 21 4.44 -2.20 -9.58
N ASN A 22 4.84 -3.47 -9.53
CA ASN A 22 6.24 -3.90 -9.48
C ASN A 22 7.06 -3.41 -10.69
N GLU A 23 6.43 -3.18 -11.85
CA GLU A 23 7.08 -2.63 -13.05
C GLU A 23 7.17 -1.09 -13.05
N MET A 24 6.47 -0.41 -12.13
CA MET A 24 6.35 1.05 -12.10
C MET A 24 7.47 1.72 -11.27
N GLN A 25 8.73 1.54 -11.68
CA GLN A 25 9.92 2.04 -10.97
C GLN A 25 10.04 3.58 -10.84
N HIS A 26 9.12 4.33 -11.45
CA HIS A 26 9.06 5.79 -11.36
C HIS A 26 7.79 6.31 -10.68
N LEU A 27 7.03 5.42 -10.02
CA LEU A 27 5.87 5.80 -9.23
C LEU A 27 6.30 6.61 -8.02
N GLU A 28 5.69 7.78 -7.85
CA GLU A 28 5.91 8.74 -6.76
C GLU A 28 4.72 8.77 -5.79
N THR A 29 3.51 8.53 -6.30
CA THR A 29 2.27 8.46 -5.49
C THR A 29 1.48 7.21 -5.83
N LEU A 30 1.06 6.47 -4.81
CA LEU A 30 0.16 5.32 -4.93
C LEU A 30 -1.04 5.53 -3.99
N HIS A 31 -2.23 5.53 -4.57
CA HIS A 31 -3.49 5.49 -3.85
C HIS A 31 -4.24 4.20 -4.20
N VAL A 32 -4.65 3.45 -3.20
CA VAL A 32 -5.40 2.19 -3.37
C VAL A 32 -6.59 2.19 -2.44
N GLU A 33 -7.78 2.07 -3.01
CA GLU A 33 -9.04 1.98 -2.29
C GLU A 33 -9.72 0.65 -2.59
N SER A 34 -10.06 -0.08 -1.52
CA SER A 34 -10.81 -1.33 -1.59
C SER A 34 -12.25 -1.12 -2.00
N ARG A 35 -12.89 -2.18 -2.51
CA ARG A 35 -14.35 -2.25 -2.44
C ARG A 35 -14.73 -2.40 -0.97
N PHE A 36 -15.74 -1.68 -0.50
CA PHE A 36 -16.21 -1.82 0.89
C PHE A 36 -17.42 -2.77 0.95
N GLN A 37 -17.28 -3.98 0.41
CA GLN A 37 -18.37 -4.94 0.22
C GLN A 37 -18.14 -6.23 1.03
N GLY A 38 -17.92 -6.08 2.34
CA GLY A 38 -17.81 -7.18 3.29
C GLY A 38 -16.46 -7.23 4.00
N ASP A 39 -16.23 -8.29 4.77
CA ASP A 39 -14.98 -8.47 5.54
C ASP A 39 -13.82 -9.03 4.68
N ASP A 40 -14.10 -9.46 3.45
CA ASP A 40 -13.13 -10.11 2.55
C ASP A 40 -12.36 -9.12 1.64
N ASP A 41 -12.77 -7.85 1.62
CA ASP A 41 -12.17 -6.84 0.75
C ASP A 41 -10.90 -6.22 1.38
N VAL A 42 -9.89 -7.07 1.54
CA VAL A 42 -8.59 -6.70 2.10
C VAL A 42 -7.74 -6.00 1.04
N VAL A 43 -7.18 -4.84 1.40
CA VAL A 43 -6.19 -4.14 0.59
C VAL A 43 -4.81 -4.73 0.88
N ASP A 44 -4.55 -5.91 0.34
CA ASP A 44 -3.25 -6.56 0.45
C ASP A 44 -2.60 -6.67 -0.94
N LEU A 45 -1.39 -6.14 -1.08
CA LEU A 45 -0.58 -6.17 -2.30
C LEU A 45 0.76 -6.82 -2.00
N ASP A 46 1.31 -7.59 -2.95
CA ASP A 46 2.62 -8.23 -2.86
C ASP A 46 3.64 -7.50 -3.72
N LEU A 47 4.20 -6.41 -3.18
CA LEU A 47 5.24 -5.65 -3.87
C LEU A 47 6.62 -6.26 -3.61
N ILE A 48 7.09 -7.07 -4.56
CA ILE A 48 8.42 -7.68 -4.57
C ILE A 48 9.47 -6.68 -5.08
N SER A 49 9.10 -5.91 -6.11
CA SER A 49 9.95 -4.88 -6.71
C SER A 49 9.43 -3.51 -6.29
N LEU A 50 9.94 -3.03 -5.16
CA LEU A 50 9.48 -1.79 -4.54
C LEU A 50 9.69 -0.59 -5.47
N PRO A 51 8.65 0.25 -5.70
CA PRO A 51 8.83 1.49 -6.46
C PRO A 51 9.73 2.44 -5.66
N THR A 52 11.01 2.46 -6.00
CA THR A 52 12.04 3.18 -5.22
C THR A 52 11.80 4.68 -5.12
N LYS A 53 11.01 5.27 -6.02
CA LYS A 53 10.65 6.70 -6.02
C LYS A 53 9.36 7.00 -5.28
N LEU A 54 8.71 6.02 -4.66
CA LEU A 54 7.44 6.22 -3.98
C LEU A 54 7.64 7.10 -2.76
N ARG A 55 6.89 8.20 -2.71
CA ARG A 55 6.92 9.21 -1.67
C ARG A 55 5.63 9.29 -0.89
N LYS A 56 4.49 9.04 -1.55
CA LYS A 56 3.16 9.10 -0.95
C LYS A 56 2.46 7.77 -1.14
N LEU A 57 1.98 7.20 -0.05
CA LEU A 57 1.20 5.96 -0.04
C LEU A 57 -0.09 6.17 0.73
N GLU A 58 -1.21 5.95 0.05
CA GLU A 58 -2.54 6.00 0.64
C GLU A 58 -3.22 4.65 0.44
N LEU A 59 -3.55 3.98 1.53
CA LEU A 59 -4.29 2.72 1.52
C LEU A 59 -5.62 2.93 2.26
N ASN A 60 -6.72 2.79 1.53
CA ASN A 60 -8.07 2.91 2.06
C ASN A 60 -8.78 1.56 1.99
N GLY A 61 -8.95 0.88 3.12
CA GLY A 61 -9.63 -0.40 3.20
C GLY A 61 -9.12 -1.31 4.29
N ILE A 62 -9.70 -2.52 4.36
CA ILE A 62 -9.39 -3.48 5.41
C ILE A 62 -7.93 -3.93 5.27
N LEU A 63 -7.16 -3.69 6.31
CA LEU A 63 -5.76 -4.08 6.39
C LEU A 63 -5.55 -4.72 7.76
N GLN A 64 -5.60 -6.06 7.85
CA GLN A 64 -5.50 -6.76 9.13
C GLN A 64 -4.10 -6.60 9.76
N LYS A 65 -3.08 -6.48 8.92
CA LYS A 65 -1.67 -6.27 9.28
C LYS A 65 -1.02 -5.32 8.28
N LEU A 66 -0.05 -4.54 8.75
CA LEU A 66 0.74 -3.67 7.88
C LEU A 66 1.58 -4.53 6.91
N PRO A 67 1.48 -4.34 5.58
CA PRO A 67 2.26 -5.11 4.62
C PRO A 67 3.77 -4.91 4.84
N GLU A 68 4.53 -6.01 4.77
CA GLU A 68 5.97 -6.01 5.06
C GLU A 68 6.81 -5.15 4.11
N TRP A 69 6.23 -4.77 2.97
CA TRP A 69 6.89 -3.91 2.00
C TRP A 69 6.82 -2.42 2.36
N ILE A 70 5.87 -2.00 3.20
CA ILE A 70 5.73 -0.58 3.60
C ILE A 70 6.97 -0.10 4.38
N PRO A 71 7.46 -0.79 5.42
CA PRO A 71 8.68 -0.39 6.14
C PRO A 71 9.95 -0.36 5.27
N LYS A 72 9.92 -0.99 4.09
CA LYS A 72 11.08 -1.05 3.18
C LYS A 72 11.14 0.16 2.23
N LEU A 73 10.10 1.00 2.19
CA LEU A 73 10.02 2.18 1.33
C LEU A 73 10.87 3.34 1.86
N GLN A 74 12.12 3.41 1.44
CA GLN A 74 13.10 4.38 1.95
C GLN A 74 12.76 5.86 1.68
N ASN A 75 11.96 6.15 0.65
CA ASN A 75 11.66 7.53 0.24
C ASN A 75 10.24 8.00 0.64
N LEU A 76 9.53 7.19 1.45
CA LEU A 76 8.18 7.51 1.88
C LEU A 76 8.20 8.71 2.84
N VAL A 77 7.42 9.74 2.51
CA VAL A 77 7.26 10.96 3.32
C VAL A 77 5.82 11.12 3.82
N GLU A 78 4.90 10.33 3.29
CA GLU A 78 3.49 10.38 3.65
C GLU A 78 2.89 8.98 3.55
N LEU A 79 2.32 8.52 4.66
CA LEU A 79 1.58 7.27 4.78
C LEU A 79 0.21 7.60 5.35
N SER A 80 -0.84 7.35 4.55
CA SER A 80 -2.22 7.43 5.01
C SER A 80 -2.83 6.04 4.99
N LEU A 81 -3.35 5.62 6.16
CA LEU A 81 -4.10 4.38 6.33
C LEU A 81 -5.49 4.76 6.80
N SER A 82 -6.50 4.46 5.99
CA SER A 82 -7.91 4.74 6.29
C SER A 82 -8.70 3.44 6.24
N GLU A 83 -9.69 3.28 7.13
CA GLU A 83 -10.48 2.04 7.27
C GLU A 83 -9.64 0.77 7.53
N SER A 84 -8.37 0.95 7.90
CA SER A 84 -7.41 -0.11 8.16
C SER A 84 -7.70 -0.74 9.51
N ARG A 85 -8.43 -1.87 9.51
CA ARG A 85 -8.74 -2.69 10.71
C ARG A 85 -7.50 -3.42 11.24
N LEU A 86 -6.42 -2.67 11.47
CA LEU A 86 -5.13 -3.19 11.92
C LEU A 86 -5.27 -3.84 13.28
N THR A 87 -4.79 -5.07 13.39
CA THR A 87 -4.82 -5.85 14.63
C THR A 87 -3.57 -5.61 15.49
N GLU A 88 -2.50 -5.09 14.88
CA GLU A 88 -1.22 -4.79 15.51
C GLU A 88 -0.93 -3.30 15.40
N ASP A 89 -0.16 -2.77 16.36
CA ASP A 89 0.28 -1.37 16.36
C ASP A 89 1.24 -1.10 15.18
N PRO A 90 0.85 -0.31 14.16
CA PRO A 90 1.66 -0.08 12.98
C PRO A 90 2.93 0.71 13.29
N LEU A 91 2.94 1.53 14.36
CA LEU A 91 4.08 2.39 14.69
C LEU A 91 5.34 1.58 15.00
N LYS A 92 5.19 0.36 15.51
CA LYS A 92 6.33 -0.56 15.76
C LYS A 92 7.11 -0.88 14.48
N SER A 93 6.41 -1.08 13.38
CA SER A 93 6.97 -1.42 12.08
C SER A 93 7.45 -0.20 11.29
N LEU A 94 6.91 0.99 11.60
CA LEU A 94 7.24 2.24 10.91
C LEU A 94 8.50 2.95 11.46
N ASN A 95 9.05 2.52 12.61
CA ASN A 95 10.27 3.10 13.18
C ASN A 95 11.48 3.13 12.22
N CYS A 96 11.48 2.30 11.18
CA CYS A 96 12.53 2.24 10.17
C CYS A 96 12.42 3.34 9.09
N LEU A 97 11.29 4.04 9.00
CA LEU A 97 11.03 5.06 7.99
C LEU A 97 11.50 6.43 8.48
N GLN A 98 12.77 6.76 8.23
CA GLN A 98 13.41 7.98 8.75
C GLN A 98 12.85 9.30 8.19
N HIS A 99 12.06 9.24 7.10
CA HIS A 99 11.52 10.40 6.40
C HIS A 99 10.01 10.58 6.57
N LEU A 100 9.37 9.69 7.33
CA LEU A 100 7.94 9.73 7.67
C LEU A 100 7.73 10.48 8.99
#